data_AF-V7I6U1-F1
#
_entry.id   AF-V7I6U1-F1
#
_cell.length_a   1.000
_cell.length_b   1.000
_cell.length_c   1.000
_cell.angle_alpha   90.00
_cell.angle_beta   90.00
_cell.angle_gamma   90.00
#
_symmetry.space_group_name_H-M   'P 1'
#
loop_
_entity.id
_entity.type
_entity.pdbx_description
1 polymer ?
#
loop_
_entity_poly.entity_id
_entity_poly.type
_entity_poly.pdbx_seq_one_letter_code
_entity_poly.pdbx_strand_id
1 'polypeptide(L)'
;MYSNKSKFYERMSKRVATAISSIELFISGLLVMAVIINSCFFVISMFRDITQLKELINYNSFQHYLSYLLLLIIALELAIMLIRHKPNNVVDVMTLAIARKMLIYNTEAYELLIGVVTIGLLFAIKTYILKESPVMVSSPQPANEEQRTDEKASP
;
A
#
# COMPACT_ATOMS: atom_id res chain seq x y z
N MET A 1 -16.37 -34.69 -24.13
CA MET A 1 -17.11 -34.43 -22.88
C MET A 1 -16.24 -33.65 -21.89
N TYR A 2 -15.92 -32.37 -22.15
CA TYR A 2 -14.99 -31.59 -21.30
C TYR A 2 -15.30 -30.06 -21.21
N SER A 3 -16.53 -29.63 -21.52
CA SER A 3 -16.86 -28.20 -21.67
C SER A 3 -17.70 -27.59 -20.52
N ASN A 4 -18.16 -28.39 -19.55
CA ASN A 4 -19.10 -27.89 -18.53
C ASN A 4 -18.45 -27.35 -17.23
N LYS A 5 -17.15 -27.57 -17.00
CA LYS A 5 -16.48 -27.10 -15.77
C LYS A 5 -16.16 -25.59 -15.80
N SER A 6 -15.78 -25.01 -16.93
CA SER A 6 -15.39 -23.58 -17.03
C SER A 6 -16.54 -22.62 -16.70
N LYS A 7 -17.77 -22.93 -17.13
CA LYS A 7 -18.97 -22.12 -16.82
C LYS A 7 -19.36 -22.13 -15.34
N PHE A 8 -18.99 -23.18 -14.60
CA PHE A 8 -19.26 -23.30 -13.16
C PHE A 8 -18.28 -22.46 -12.34
N TYR A 9 -16.98 -22.48 -12.69
CA TYR A 9 -15.97 -21.63 -12.04
C TYR A 9 -16.22 -20.14 -12.25
N GLU A 10 -16.67 -19.72 -13.43
CA GLU A 10 -17.02 -18.30 -13.68
C GLU A 10 -18.23 -17.83 -12.86
N ARG A 11 -19.22 -18.70 -12.63
CA ARG A 11 -20.41 -18.34 -11.82
C ARG A 11 -20.09 -18.30 -10.33
N MET A 12 -19.22 -19.19 -9.85
CA MET A 12 -18.77 -19.19 -8.46
C MET A 12 -17.83 -18.02 -8.18
N SER A 13 -16.88 -17.71 -9.06
CA SER A 13 -15.94 -16.60 -8.85
C SER A 13 -16.65 -15.25 -8.82
N LYS A 14 -17.67 -15.04 -9.66
CA LYS A 14 -18.48 -13.81 -9.65
C LYS A 14 -19.22 -13.62 -8.33
N ARG A 15 -19.84 -14.67 -7.78
CA ARG A 15 -20.53 -14.61 -6.48
C ARG A 15 -19.56 -14.33 -5.33
N VAL A 16 -18.40 -14.98 -5.33
CA VAL A 16 -17.34 -14.77 -4.33
C VAL A 16 -16.77 -13.35 -4.43
N ALA A 17 -16.50 -12.86 -5.63
CA ALA A 17 -16.01 -11.50 -5.85
C ALA A 17 -17.01 -10.43 -5.39
N THR A 18 -18.31 -10.61 -5.66
CA THR A 18 -19.34 -9.69 -5.16
C THR A 18 -19.47 -9.74 -3.64
N ALA A 19 -19.35 -10.91 -3.02
CA ALA A 19 -19.37 -11.05 -1.57
C ALA A 19 -18.15 -10.37 -0.91
N ILE A 20 -16.95 -10.55 -1.49
CA ILE A 20 -15.72 -9.90 -1.04
C ILE A 20 -15.85 -8.38 -1.12
N SER A 21 -16.31 -7.86 -2.27
CA SER A 21 -16.50 -6.41 -2.46
C SER A 21 -17.51 -5.81 -1.47
N SER A 22 -18.56 -6.56 -1.11
CA SER A 22 -19.54 -6.11 -0.10
C SER A 22 -18.92 -6.02 1.30
N ILE A 23 -18.10 -7.01 1.67
CA ILE A 23 -17.39 -7.06 2.94
C ILE A 23 -16.31 -5.95 3.01
N GLU A 24 -15.58 -5.73 1.92
CA GLU A 24 -14.55 -4.69 1.82
C GLU A 24 -15.14 -3.29 2.07
N LEU A 25 -16.28 -3.00 1.43
CA LEU A 25 -16.99 -1.74 1.65
C LEU A 25 -17.44 -1.59 3.11
N PHE A 26 -17.95 -2.66 3.72
CA PHE A 26 -18.38 -2.65 5.11
C PHE A 26 -17.21 -2.41 6.08
N ILE A 27 -16.11 -3.14 5.92
CA ILE A 27 -14.91 -3.00 6.76
C ILE A 27 -14.30 -1.61 6.61
N SER A 28 -14.19 -1.10 5.38
CA SER A 28 -13.65 0.23 5.17
C SER A 28 -14.55 1.30 5.80
N GLY A 29 -15.88 1.17 5.68
CA GLY A 29 -16.82 2.08 6.32
C GLY A 29 -16.66 2.08 7.84
N LEU A 30 -16.54 0.90 8.45
CA LEU A 30 -16.32 0.73 9.88
C LEU A 30 -14.99 1.38 10.31
N LEU A 31 -13.92 1.17 9.54
CA LEU A 31 -12.61 1.74 9.82
C LEU A 31 -12.65 3.27 9.81
N VAL A 32 -13.26 3.87 8.77
CA VAL A 32 -13.40 5.33 8.67
C VAL A 32 -14.23 5.88 9.82
N MET A 33 -15.34 5.22 10.18
CA MET A 33 -16.15 5.59 11.34
C MET A 33 -15.35 5.53 12.65
N ALA A 34 -14.57 4.46 12.85
CA ALA A 34 -13.70 4.33 14.02
C ALA A 34 -12.66 5.46 14.07
N VAL A 35 -12.04 5.79 12.95
CA VAL A 35 -11.10 6.93 12.85
C VAL A 35 -11.76 8.24 13.23
N ILE A 36 -12.97 8.53 12.73
CA ILE A 36 -13.70 9.77 13.05
C ILE A 36 -14.02 9.85 14.55
N ILE A 37 -14.54 8.76 15.13
CA ILE A 37 -14.90 8.70 16.56
C ILE A 37 -13.65 8.91 17.44
N ASN A 38 -12.56 8.19 17.14
CA ASN A 38 -11.30 8.31 17.89
C ASN A 38 -10.68 9.71 17.73
N SER A 39 -10.73 10.29 16.53
CA SER A 39 -10.25 11.66 16.28
C SER A 39 -11.02 12.69 17.10
N CYS A 40 -12.34 12.59 17.14
CA CYS A 40 -13.18 13.49 17.95
C CYS A 40 -12.87 13.36 19.44
N PHE A 41 -12.80 12.13 19.95
CA PHE A 41 -12.46 11.88 21.36
C PHE A 41 -11.07 12.41 21.71
N PHE A 42 -10.08 12.21 20.83
CA PHE A 42 -8.72 12.69 21.01
C PHE A 42 -8.65 14.21 21.11
N VAL A 43 -9.35 14.93 20.23
CA VAL A 43 -9.41 16.41 20.27
C VAL A 43 -10.04 16.89 21.57
N ILE A 44 -11.16 16.29 22.02
CA ILE A 44 -11.80 16.65 23.28
C ILE A 44 -10.86 16.42 24.47
N SER A 45 -10.14 15.29 24.51
CA SER A 45 -9.15 15.02 25.55
C SER A 45 -8.07 16.10 25.56
N MET A 46 -7.49 16.40 24.40
CA MET A 46 -6.47 17.45 24.25
C MET A 46 -6.93 18.80 24.79
N PHE A 47 -8.15 19.25 24.46
CA PHE A 47 -8.69 20.52 24.98
C PHE A 47 -8.90 20.50 26.51
N ARG A 48 -9.32 19.37 27.07
CA ARG A 48 -9.48 19.22 28.52
C ARG A 48 -8.15 19.25 29.24
N ASP A 49 -7.11 18.66 28.66
CA ASP A 49 -5.79 18.58 29.28
C ASP A 49 -5.04 19.92 29.15
N ILE A 50 -5.25 20.68 28.06
CA ILE A 50 -4.73 22.05 27.88
C ILE A 50 -5.26 23.01 28.94
N THR A 51 -6.55 22.91 29.28
CA THR A 51 -7.19 23.78 30.29
C THR A 51 -6.68 23.51 31.71
N GLN A 52 -6.00 22.39 31.96
CA GLN A 52 -5.36 22.08 33.24
C GLN A 52 -3.91 22.58 33.36
N LEU A 53 -3.37 23.29 32.35
CA LEU A 53 -2.15 24.13 32.33
C LEU A 53 -0.83 23.55 32.88
N LYS A 54 -0.76 22.29 33.35
CA LYS A 54 0.38 21.77 34.12
C LYS A 54 1.32 20.82 33.36
N GLU A 55 0.92 20.29 32.19
CA GLU A 55 1.67 19.18 31.54
C GLU A 55 2.00 19.38 30.05
N LEU A 56 1.62 20.50 29.42
CA LEU A 56 1.76 20.68 27.97
C LEU A 56 3.20 20.72 27.44
N ILE A 57 4.19 20.91 28.32
CA ILE A 57 5.62 21.00 27.95
C ILE A 57 6.39 19.75 28.37
N ASN A 58 5.70 18.67 28.74
CA ASN A 58 6.37 17.39 28.99
C ASN A 58 6.55 16.63 27.67
N TYR A 59 7.80 16.31 27.34
CA TYR A 59 8.17 15.51 26.16
C TYR A 59 7.36 14.22 26.07
N ASN A 60 7.14 13.54 27.20
CA ASN A 60 6.42 12.27 27.24
C ASN A 60 4.93 12.44 26.86
N SER A 61 4.29 13.52 27.31
CA SER A 61 2.90 13.83 26.95
C SER A 61 2.79 14.17 25.46
N PHE A 62 3.73 14.96 24.92
CA PHE A 62 3.78 15.27 23.49
C PHE A 62 3.99 14.01 22.64
N GLN A 63 4.91 13.14 23.03
CA GLN A 63 5.18 11.84 22.39
C GLN A 63 3.92 10.94 22.39
N HIS A 64 3.16 10.94 23.48
CA HIS A 64 1.89 10.22 23.58
C HIS A 64 0.84 10.73 22.60
N TYR A 65 0.65 12.05 22.50
CA TYR A 65 -0.27 12.66 21.54
C TYR A 65 0.16 12.41 20.10
N LEU A 66 1.46 12.51 19.83
CA LEU A 66 2.03 12.20 18.54
C LEU A 66 1.76 10.73 18.16
N SER A 67 1.88 9.79 19.11
CA SER A 67 1.55 8.37 18.91
C SER A 67 0.14 8.16 18.38
N TYR A 68 -0.85 8.78 19.01
CA TYR A 68 -2.25 8.69 18.62
C TYR A 68 -2.54 9.30 17.25
N LEU A 69 -2.02 10.50 16.98
CA LEU A 69 -2.15 11.14 15.66
C LEU A 69 -1.58 10.25 14.55
N LEU A 70 -0.41 9.71 14.83
CA LEU A 70 0.34 8.95 13.87
C LEU A 70 -0.36 7.61 13.59
N LEU A 71 -0.95 6.98 14.60
CA LEU A 71 -1.82 5.80 14.48
C LEU A 71 -3.08 6.08 13.66
N LEU A 72 -3.72 7.24 13.88
CA LEU A 72 -4.93 7.66 13.15
C LEU A 72 -4.69 7.78 11.65
N ILE A 73 -3.56 8.38 11.26
CA ILE A 73 -3.17 8.53 9.86
C ILE A 73 -2.91 7.16 9.20
N ILE A 74 -2.23 6.24 9.89
CA ILE A 74 -2.02 4.87 9.35
C ILE A 74 -3.37 4.17 9.14
N ALA A 75 -4.30 4.31 10.08
CA ALA A 75 -5.64 3.76 9.92
C ALA A 75 -6.34 4.34 8.67
N LEU A 76 -6.29 5.66 8.46
CA LEU A 76 -6.88 6.29 7.28
C LEU A 76 -6.24 5.80 5.97
N GLU A 77 -4.92 5.65 5.95
CA GLU A 77 -4.18 5.20 4.77
C GLU A 77 -4.49 3.73 4.43
N LEU A 78 -4.69 2.89 5.46
CA LEU A 78 -5.18 1.52 5.31
C LEU A 78 -6.63 1.48 4.81
N ALA A 79 -7.51 2.39 5.25
CA ALA A 79 -8.88 2.49 4.70
C ALA A 79 -8.87 2.81 3.21
N ILE A 80 -8.06 3.78 2.77
CA ILE A 80 -7.95 4.14 1.36
C ILE A 80 -7.39 2.97 0.53
N MET A 81 -6.43 2.23 1.09
CA MET A 81 -5.86 1.05 0.47
C MET A 81 -6.89 -0.09 0.34
N LEU A 82 -7.76 -0.26 1.34
CA LEU A 82 -8.86 -1.23 1.28
C LEU A 82 -9.84 -0.87 0.15
N ILE A 83 -10.30 0.39 0.05
CA ILE A 83 -11.33 0.79 -0.93
C ILE A 83 -10.87 0.69 -2.37
N ARG A 84 -9.62 1.04 -2.67
CA ARG A 84 -9.19 1.23 -4.06
C ARG A 84 -8.96 -0.08 -4.81
N HIS A 85 -9.08 -1.24 -4.14
CA HIS A 85 -8.90 -2.61 -4.67
C HIS A 85 -7.60 -2.85 -5.50
N LYS A 86 -6.77 -1.83 -5.60
CA LYS A 86 -5.39 -1.81 -6.05
C LYS A 86 -4.62 -1.59 -4.77
N PRO A 87 -3.88 -2.58 -4.28
CA PRO A 87 -2.98 -2.36 -3.17
C PRO A 87 -2.00 -1.26 -3.61
N ASN A 88 -2.29 -0.02 -3.23
CA ASN A 88 -1.30 1.05 -3.27
C ASN A 88 -0.12 0.47 -2.50
N ASN A 89 1.02 0.33 -3.18
CA ASN A 89 2.07 -0.64 -2.87
C ASN A 89 2.13 -0.95 -1.36
N VAL A 90 1.62 -2.12 -0.93
CA VAL A 90 1.38 -2.42 0.51
C VAL A 90 2.64 -2.19 1.35
N VAL A 91 3.79 -2.47 0.73
CA VAL A 91 5.12 -2.24 1.27
C VAL A 91 5.34 -0.77 1.69
N ASP A 92 4.79 0.21 0.98
CA ASP A 92 4.92 1.63 1.28
C ASP A 92 4.15 1.99 2.55
N VAL A 93 2.92 1.50 2.68
CA VAL A 93 2.10 1.69 3.90
C VAL A 93 2.73 0.96 5.10
N MET A 94 3.25 -0.25 4.89
CA MET A 94 3.99 -1.00 5.93
C MET A 94 5.27 -0.27 6.36
N THR A 95 6.04 0.26 5.40
CA THR A 95 7.27 1.01 5.67
C THR A 95 6.97 2.28 6.46
N LEU A 96 5.93 3.03 6.05
CA LEU A 96 5.47 4.22 6.77
C LEU A 96 5.03 3.88 8.19
N ALA A 97 4.29 2.78 8.39
CA ALA A 97 3.86 2.33 9.71
C ALA A 97 5.03 1.98 10.64
N ILE A 98 6.06 1.31 10.12
CA ILE A 98 7.26 0.94 10.89
C ILE A 98 8.08 2.18 11.25
N ALA A 99 8.40 3.02 10.26
CA ALA A 99 9.18 4.25 10.47
C ALA A 99 8.54 5.15 11.51
N ARG A 100 7.22 5.27 11.45
CA ARG A 100 6.43 6.07 12.36
C ARG A 100 6.45 5.54 13.79
N LYS A 101 6.25 4.23 13.99
CA LYS A 101 6.39 3.62 15.34
C LYS A 101 7.79 3.86 15.89
N MET A 102 8.82 3.70 15.09
CA MET A 102 10.21 3.89 15.50
C MET A 102 10.54 5.32 15.96
N LEU A 103 9.91 6.36 15.38
CA LEU A 103 10.07 7.75 15.82
C LEU A 103 9.32 8.09 17.12
N ILE A 104 8.27 7.33 17.42
CA ILE A 104 7.36 7.63 18.53
C ILE A 104 7.77 6.94 19.81
N TYR A 105 8.33 5.73 19.74
CA TYR A 105 8.73 5.00 20.95
C TYR A 105 10.18 5.32 21.27
N ASN A 106 10.50 5.49 22.56
CA ASN A 106 11.87 5.55 23.06
C ASN A 106 12.50 4.17 22.91
N THR A 107 12.88 3.88 21.67
CA THR A 107 13.52 2.64 21.24
C THR A 107 15.00 2.76 21.54
N GLU A 108 15.57 1.73 22.13
CA GLU A 108 17.00 1.64 22.35
C GLU A 108 17.73 1.68 20.99
N ALA A 109 19.00 2.12 20.99
CA ALA A 109 19.75 2.27 19.74
C ALA A 109 19.80 0.98 18.90
N TYR A 110 19.75 -0.20 19.53
CA TYR A 110 19.71 -1.48 18.82
C TYR A 110 18.35 -1.73 18.12
N GLU A 111 17.24 -1.31 18.73
CA GLU A 111 15.89 -1.44 18.14
C GLU A 111 15.75 -0.50 16.94
N LEU A 112 16.33 0.69 17.05
CA LEU A 112 16.45 1.64 15.95
C LEU A 112 17.21 1.00 14.77
N LEU A 113 18.37 0.39 15.04
CA LEU A 113 19.18 -0.28 14.03
C LEU A 113 18.40 -1.41 13.32
N ILE A 114 17.71 -2.25 14.09
CA ILE A 114 16.87 -3.34 13.55
C ILE A 114 15.72 -2.78 12.72
N GLY A 115 15.11 -1.67 13.15
CA GLY A 115 14.07 -0.97 12.39
C GLY A 115 14.56 -0.48 11.03
N VAL A 116 15.74 0.15 10.98
CA VAL A 116 16.37 0.59 9.71
C VAL A 116 16.65 -0.60 8.80
N VAL A 117 17.23 -1.68 9.34
CA VAL A 117 17.51 -2.91 8.56
C VAL A 117 16.22 -3.52 8.01
N THR A 118 15.14 -3.52 8.81
CA THR A 118 13.82 -4.04 8.41
C THR A 118 13.24 -3.22 7.26
N ILE A 119 13.28 -1.89 7.33
CA ILE A 119 12.84 -1.01 6.25
C ILE A 119 13.68 -1.22 4.99
N GLY A 120 15.01 -1.35 5.13
CA GLY A 120 15.91 -1.65 4.02
C GLY A 120 15.58 -2.97 3.33
N LEU A 121 15.25 -4.01 4.09
CA LEU A 121 14.84 -5.30 3.54
C LEU A 121 13.50 -5.23 2.82
N LEU A 122 12.51 -4.53 3.37
CA LEU A 122 11.23 -4.28 2.71
C LEU A 122 11.42 -3.59 1.36
N PHE A 123 12.32 -2.61 1.30
CA PHE A 123 12.65 -1.92 0.07
C PHE A 123 13.37 -2.84 -0.93
N ALA A 124 14.29 -3.68 -0.47
CA ALA A 124 14.96 -4.68 -1.30
C ALA A 124 13.98 -5.66 -1.94
N ILE A 125 12.99 -6.15 -1.17
CA ILE A 125 11.92 -7.03 -1.69
C ILE A 125 11.10 -6.29 -2.76
N LYS A 126 10.70 -5.03 -2.50
CA LYS A 126 9.99 -4.20 -3.48
C LYS A 126 10.78 -4.08 -4.78
N THR A 127 12.07 -3.76 -4.70
CA THR A 127 12.94 -3.61 -5.86
C THR A 127 13.15 -4.94 -6.60
N TYR A 128 13.28 -6.06 -5.89
CA TYR A 128 13.45 -7.38 -6.50
C TYR A 128 12.23 -7.81 -7.31
N ILE A 129 11.02 -7.68 -6.76
CA ILE A 129 9.77 -7.99 -7.46
C ILE A 129 9.59 -7.14 -8.73
N LEU A 130 10.02 -5.88 -8.70
CA LEU A 130 9.91 -4.97 -9.86
C LEU A 130 10.96 -5.23 -10.96
N LYS A 131 12.01 -6.01 -10.69
CA LYS A 131 13.12 -6.24 -11.63
C LYS A 131 12.90 -7.46 -12.55
N GLU A 132 11.88 -8.27 -12.31
CA GLU A 132 11.60 -9.51 -13.06
C GLU A 132 10.65 -9.34 -14.27
N SER A 133 10.31 -8.11 -14.68
CA SER A 133 9.63 -7.86 -15.95
C SER A 133 10.61 -7.31 -17.00
N PRO A 134 11.46 -8.16 -17.63
CA PRO A 134 12.14 -7.78 -18.84
C PRO A 134 11.08 -7.61 -19.93
N VAL A 135 10.81 -6.36 -20.31
CA VAL A 135 10.19 -6.07 -21.59
C VAL A 135 11.14 -6.63 -22.65
N MET A 136 10.77 -7.77 -23.21
CA MET A 136 11.40 -8.35 -24.38
C MET A 136 11.11 -7.42 -25.57
N VAL A 137 11.86 -6.33 -25.70
CA VAL A 137 12.03 -5.63 -26.98
C VAL A 137 13.15 -6.37 -27.72
N SER A 138 12.82 -7.54 -28.24
CA SER A 138 13.67 -8.27 -29.18
C SER A 138 12.96 -8.39 -30.50
N SER A 139 13.20 -7.42 -31.37
CA SER A 139 13.11 -7.63 -32.82
C SER A 139 14.32 -6.95 -33.47
N PRO A 140 15.39 -7.70 -33.78
CA PRO A 140 16.35 -7.31 -34.80
C PRO A 140 15.64 -7.45 -36.15
N GLN A 141 15.45 -6.36 -36.89
CA GLN A 141 15.12 -6.46 -38.32
C GLN A 141 16.42 -6.70 -39.08
N PRO A 142 16.58 -7.85 -39.77
CA PRO A 142 17.76 -8.11 -40.56
C PRO A 142 17.70 -7.29 -41.86
N ALA A 143 18.85 -6.74 -42.22
CA ALA A 143 19.12 -6.21 -43.54
C ALA A 143 19.18 -7.40 -44.52
N ASN A 144 18.24 -7.46 -45.45
CA ASN A 144 18.23 -8.42 -46.54
C ASN A 144 17.99 -7.63 -47.83
N GLU A 145 19.09 -7.18 -48.41
CA GLU A 145 19.23 -7.07 -49.86
C GLU A 145 18.84 -8.40 -50.53
N GLU A 146 18.42 -8.29 -51.79
CA GLU A 146 18.00 -9.37 -52.72
C GLU A 146 16.52 -9.75 -52.73
N GLN A 147 15.73 -8.90 -53.40
CA GLN A 147 14.86 -9.41 -54.45
C GLN A 147 14.95 -8.55 -55.71
N ARG A 148 15.92 -8.96 -56.53
CA ARG A 148 16.05 -8.75 -57.97
C ARG A 148 14.80 -9.28 -58.69
N THR A 149 13.91 -8.39 -59.11
CA THR A 149 12.92 -8.47 -60.22
C THR A 149 12.34 -7.05 -60.27
N ASP A 150 12.68 -6.18 -61.22
CA ASP A 150 12.17 -6.26 -62.58
C ASP A 150 13.14 -5.65 -63.60
N GLU A 151 13.88 -6.55 -64.23
CA GLU A 151 14.14 -6.49 -65.66
C GLU A 151 12.78 -6.58 -66.39
N LYS A 152 12.10 -5.45 -66.62
CA LYS A 152 11.15 -5.24 -67.74
C LYS A 152 10.61 -3.81 -67.80
N ALA A 153 11.18 -2.99 -68.68
CA ALA A 153 10.44 -2.27 -69.74
C ALA A 153 11.40 -1.34 -70.51
N SER A 154 11.72 -1.77 -71.73
CA SER A 154 12.29 -0.99 -72.84
C SER A 154 11.44 0.27 -73.14
N PRO A 155 11.96 1.23 -73.92
CA PRO A 155 11.93 1.10 -75.38
C PRO A 155 13.26 0.67 -76.00
#